data_AF-A0A8B7ZGX8-F1
#
_entry.id   AF-A0A8B7ZGX8-F1
#
_cell.length_a   1.000
_cell.length_b   1.000
_cell.length_c   1.000
_cell.angle_alpha   90.00
_cell.angle_beta   90.00
_cell.angle_gamma   90.00
#
_symmetry.space_group_name_H-M   'P 1'
#
loop_
_entity.id
_entity.type
_entity.pdbx_description
1 polymer ?
#
loop_
_entity_poly.entity_id
_entity_poly.type
_entity_poly.pdbx_seq_one_letter_code
_entity_poly.pdbx_strand_id
1 'polypeptide(L)'
;MVDRGWLKLRLALLISIMTCGLALFTLPWVNAYWLLIFNAFIFNGFIGGQESLGDIYARELLGAEELVTAFSWMDLLSAIIHVAFGFVPGWIFDQTGSFDIAFVLLGFISLLPLVSLVLEKLLNRRKE
;
A
#
# COMPACT_ATOMS: atom_id res chain seq x y z
N MET A 1 14.32 -12.81 -7.43
CA MET A 1 13.62 -13.86 -8.22
C MET A 1 12.30 -13.40 -8.88
N VAL A 2 11.94 -12.11 -8.82
CA VAL A 2 10.83 -11.53 -9.62
C VAL A 2 11.33 -10.82 -10.90
N ASP A 3 12.65 -10.82 -11.13
CA ASP A 3 13.28 -10.18 -12.29
C ASP A 3 13.28 -11.08 -13.54
N ARG A 4 12.16 -11.76 -13.82
CA ARG A 4 11.99 -12.58 -15.05
C ARG A 4 11.54 -11.70 -16.22
N GLY A 5 12.26 -10.62 -16.55
CA GLY A 5 12.21 -9.87 -17.82
C GLY A 5 10.87 -9.27 -18.30
N TRP A 6 9.72 -9.68 -17.75
CA TRP A 6 8.37 -9.36 -18.22
C TRP A 6 7.73 -8.25 -17.38
N LEU A 7 8.14 -8.09 -16.12
CA LEU A 7 7.60 -7.06 -15.23
C LEU A 7 8.70 -6.50 -14.34
N LYS A 8 8.96 -5.19 -14.48
CA LYS A 8 9.92 -4.50 -13.60
C LYS A 8 9.32 -4.40 -12.20
N LEU A 9 10.10 -4.68 -11.15
CA LEU A 9 9.67 -4.63 -9.75
C LEU A 9 8.90 -3.33 -9.41
N ARG A 10 9.41 -2.18 -9.87
CA ARG A 10 8.79 -0.86 -9.67
C ARG A 10 7.44 -0.71 -10.37
N LEU A 11 7.26 -1.33 -11.54
CA LEU A 11 5.97 -1.35 -12.23
C LEU A 11 4.98 -2.27 -11.51
N ALA A 12 5.44 -3.42 -10.99
CA ALA A 12 4.63 -4.31 -10.17
C ALA A 12 4.08 -3.58 -8.94
N LEU A 13 4.97 -2.91 -8.20
CA LEU A 13 4.61 -2.11 -7.02
C LEU A 13 3.61 -1.02 -7.38
N LEU A 14 3.84 -0.27 -8.46
CA LEU A 14 2.93 0.79 -8.90
C LEU A 14 1.53 0.25 -9.18
N ILE A 15 1.43 -0.86 -9.93
CA ILE A 15 0.14 -1.48 -10.25
C ILE A 15 -0.56 -1.98 -8.98
N SER A 16 0.17 -2.63 -8.07
CA SER A 16 -0.40 -3.11 -6.80
C SER A 16 -0.93 -1.96 -5.96
N ILE A 17 -0.13 -0.91 -5.75
CA ILE A 17 -0.53 0.24 -4.92
C ILE A 17 -1.75 0.96 -5.52
N MET A 18 -1.75 1.19 -6.83
CA MET A 18 -2.90 1.79 -7.53
C MET A 18 -4.16 0.95 -7.40
N THR A 19 -4.02 -0.38 -7.51
CA THR A 19 -5.17 -1.30 -7.42
C THR A 19 -5.71 -1.36 -5.99
N CYS A 20 -4.85 -1.38 -4.97
CA CYS A 20 -5.24 -1.31 -3.56
C CYS A 20 -6.00 -0.02 -3.25
N GLY A 21 -5.48 1.13 -3.70
CA GLY A 21 -6.13 2.42 -3.48
C GLY A 21 -7.47 2.54 -4.21
N LEU A 22 -7.55 2.09 -5.47
CA LEU A 22 -8.81 2.05 -6.21
C LEU A 22 -9.84 1.15 -5.53
N ALA A 23 -9.44 -0.04 -5.06
CA ALA A 23 -10.35 -0.96 -4.36
C ALA A 23 -10.92 -0.34 -3.06
N LEU A 24 -10.13 0.46 -2.34
CA LEU A 24 -10.59 1.24 -1.18
C LEU A 24 -11.52 2.39 -1.57
N PHE A 25 -11.22 3.11 -2.66
CA PHE A 25 -12.12 4.14 -3.15
C PHE A 25 -13.43 3.58 -3.64
N THR A 26 -13.47 2.40 -4.26
CA THR A 26 -14.72 1.85 -4.79
C THR A 26 -15.66 1.30 -3.73
N LEU A 27 -15.16 0.99 -2.52
CA LEU A 27 -15.92 0.38 -1.42
C LEU A 27 -17.23 1.11 -1.02
N PRO A 28 -17.28 2.45 -0.89
CA PRO A 28 -18.52 3.20 -0.59
C PRO A 28 -19.65 2.97 -1.61
N TRP A 29 -19.31 2.68 -2.87
CA TRP A 29 -20.29 2.46 -3.93
C TRP A 29 -20.70 0.99 -4.07
N VAL A 30 -19.99 0.08 -3.42
CA VAL A 30 -20.18 -1.36 -3.54
C VAL A 30 -21.12 -1.85 -2.44
N ASN A 31 -22.41 -1.94 -2.78
CA ASN A 31 -23.47 -2.33 -1.83
C ASN A 31 -23.92 -3.79 -1.97
N ALA A 32 -23.51 -4.49 -3.04
CA ALA A 32 -23.90 -5.88 -3.27
C ALA A 32 -22.88 -6.86 -2.65
N TYR A 33 -23.37 -7.90 -1.97
CA TYR A 33 -22.54 -8.90 -1.29
C TYR A 33 -21.47 -9.53 -2.20
N TRP A 34 -21.84 -9.91 -3.43
CA TRP A 34 -20.91 -10.49 -4.39
C TRP A 34 -19.82 -9.52 -4.83
N LEU A 35 -20.15 -8.24 -4.98
CA LEU A 35 -19.18 -7.20 -5.31
C LEU A 35 -18.23 -6.93 -4.14
N LEU A 36 -18.72 -7.00 -2.90
CA LEU A 36 -17.87 -6.90 -1.69
C LEU A 36 -16.86 -8.05 -1.61
N ILE A 37 -17.29 -9.29 -1.86
CA ILE A 37 -16.38 -10.46 -1.90
C ILE A 37 -15.32 -10.25 -2.96
N PHE A 38 -15.72 -9.85 -4.18
CA PHE A 38 -14.79 -9.63 -5.27
C PHE A 38 -13.78 -8.52 -4.95
N ASN A 39 -14.25 -7.40 -4.40
CA ASN A 39 -13.37 -6.30 -3.98
C ASN A 39 -12.40 -6.73 -2.87
N ALA A 40 -12.87 -7.48 -1.87
CA ALA A 40 -12.04 -8.01 -0.80
C ALA A 40 -10.98 -8.99 -1.33
N PHE A 41 -11.33 -9.84 -2.29
CA PHE A 41 -10.38 -10.75 -2.93
C PHE A 41 -9.29 -9.99 -3.68
N ILE A 42 -9.65 -8.98 -4.46
CA ILE A 42 -8.69 -8.11 -5.15
C ILE A 42 -7.80 -7.40 -4.15
N PHE A 43 -8.38 -6.68 -3.20
CA PHE A 43 -7.63 -5.90 -2.22
C PHE A 43 -6.64 -6.77 -1.42
N ASN A 44 -7.11 -7.89 -0.86
CA ASN A 44 -6.25 -8.79 -0.08
C ASN A 44 -5.21 -9.52 -0.94
N GLY A 45 -5.52 -9.83 -2.20
CA GLY A 45 -4.54 -10.39 -3.13
C GLY A 45 -3.41 -9.42 -3.45
N PHE A 46 -3.74 -8.16 -3.74
CA PHE A 46 -2.75 -7.14 -4.10
C PHE A 46 -1.99 -6.60 -2.89
N ILE A 47 -2.59 -6.50 -1.71
CA ILE A 47 -1.86 -6.08 -0.49
C ILE A 47 -0.82 -7.13 -0.10
N GLY A 48 -1.15 -8.43 -0.13
CA GLY A 48 -0.17 -9.50 0.15
C GLY A 48 0.96 -9.54 -0.89
N GLY A 49 0.63 -9.29 -2.16
CA GLY A 49 1.64 -9.09 -3.20
C GLY A 49 2.51 -7.86 -2.97
N GLN A 50 1.92 -6.75 -2.52
CA GLN A 50 2.62 -5.50 -2.23
C GLN A 50 3.63 -5.66 -1.09
N GLU A 51 3.26 -6.32 0.01
CA GLU A 51 4.20 -6.64 1.11
C GLU A 51 5.39 -7.45 0.60
N SER A 52 5.12 -8.52 -0.16
CA SER A 52 6.16 -9.39 -0.73
C SER A 52 7.09 -8.64 -1.69
N LEU A 53 6.55 -7.78 -2.55
CA LEU A 53 7.32 -6.94 -3.47
C LEU A 53 8.09 -5.85 -2.73
N GLY A 54 7.54 -5.33 -1.62
CA GLY A 54 8.17 -4.38 -0.72
C GLY A 54 9.45 -4.93 -0.09
N ASP A 55 9.41 -6.16 0.40
CA ASP A 55 10.59 -6.83 0.97
C ASP A 55 11.71 -7.02 -0.07
N ILE A 56 11.33 -7.43 -1.29
CA ILE A 56 12.26 -7.58 -2.41
C ILE A 56 12.88 -6.22 -2.76
N TYR A 57 12.05 -5.17 -2.80
CA TYR A 57 12.49 -3.80 -3.10
C TYR A 57 13.42 -3.23 -2.02
N ALA A 58 13.10 -3.43 -0.75
CA ALA A 58 13.96 -3.03 0.37
C ALA A 58 15.34 -3.72 0.30
N ARG A 59 15.35 -5.01 -0.05
CA ARG A 59 16.59 -5.77 -0.27
C ARG A 59 17.42 -5.27 -1.43
N GLU A 60 16.80 -4.90 -2.55
CA GLU A 60 17.52 -4.32 -3.69
C GLU A 60 18.11 -2.94 -3.38
N LEU A 61 17.42 -2.15 -2.54
CA LEU A 61 17.84 -0.79 -2.20
C LEU A 61 18.95 -0.72 -1.15
N LEU A 62 18.86 -1.52 -0.09
CA LEU A 62 19.74 -1.44 1.08
C LEU A 62 20.85 -2.50 1.09
N GLY A 63 20.74 -3.52 0.23
CA GLY A 63 21.61 -4.69 0.28
C GLY A 63 21.22 -5.66 1.40
N ALA A 64 21.82 -6.85 1.39
CA ALA A 64 21.44 -7.92 2.31
C ALA A 64 21.93 -7.74 3.75
N GLU A 65 22.99 -6.94 3.96
CA GLU A 65 23.67 -6.82 5.26
C GLU A 65 22.85 -6.00 6.26
N GLU A 66 22.21 -4.92 5.80
CA GLU A 66 21.41 -4.01 6.65
C GLU A 66 19.91 -4.34 6.68
N LEU A 67 19.50 -5.45 6.06
CA LEU A 67 18.09 -5.77 5.82
C LEU A 67 17.30 -5.96 7.12
N VAL A 68 17.90 -6.63 8.11
CA VAL A 68 17.24 -6.92 9.39
C VAL A 68 16.99 -5.64 10.18
N THR A 69 17.99 -4.75 10.21
CA THR A 69 17.87 -3.43 10.85
C THR A 69 16.80 -2.61 10.16
N ALA A 70 16.79 -2.60 8.83
CA ALA A 70 15.82 -1.87 8.03
C ALA A 70 14.38 -2.32 8.28
N PHE A 71 14.11 -3.63 8.21
CA PHE A 71 12.79 -4.17 8.50
C PHE A 71 12.35 -3.89 9.94
N SER A 72 13.25 -4.00 10.91
CA SER A 72 12.94 -3.67 12.30
C SER A 72 12.46 -2.22 12.45
N TRP A 73 13.10 -1.28 11.75
CA TRP A 73 12.69 0.12 11.76
C TRP A 73 11.37 0.36 11.00
N MET A 74 11.17 -0.30 9.86
CA MET A 74 9.93 -0.22 9.10
C MET A 74 8.74 -0.72 9.93
N ASP A 75 8.89 -1.87 10.58
CA ASP A 75 7.87 -2.46 11.45
C ASP A 75 7.59 -1.59 12.67
N LEU A 76 8.61 -1.03 13.31
CA LEU A 76 8.45 -0.12 14.44
C LEU A 76 7.63 1.12 14.04
N LEU A 77 7.96 1.74 12.91
CA LEU A 77 7.23 2.90 12.40
C LEU A 77 5.77 2.53 12.05
N SER A 78 5.57 1.39 11.39
CA SER A 78 4.24 0.86 11.08
C SER A 78 3.41 0.63 12.35
N ALA A 79 4.00 0.05 13.38
CA ALA A 79 3.34 -0.20 14.66
C ALA A 79 2.95 1.09 15.36
N ILE A 80 3.85 2.10 15.39
CA ILE A 80 3.54 3.42 15.97
C ILE A 80 2.35 4.06 15.24
N ILE A 81 2.32 4.01 13.91
CA ILE A 81 1.21 4.54 13.11
C ILE A 81 -0.08 3.78 13.40
N HIS A 82 -0.05 2.46 13.45
CA HIS A 82 -1.23 1.64 13.76
C HIS A 82 -1.77 1.90 15.16
N VAL A 83 -0.91 2.06 16.16
CA VAL A 83 -1.33 2.39 17.54
C VAL A 83 -1.92 3.80 17.60
N ALA A 84 -1.28 4.77 16.93
CA ALA A 84 -1.71 6.16 16.96
C ALA A 84 -2.99 6.43 16.15
N PHE A 85 -3.19 5.74 15.03
CA PHE A 85 -4.25 6.06 14.05
C PHE A 85 -5.19 4.90 13.72
N GLY A 86 -4.94 3.69 14.22
CA GLY A 86 -5.77 2.51 13.91
C GLY A 86 -7.23 2.63 14.37
N PHE A 87 -7.52 3.48 15.36
CA PHE A 87 -8.88 3.75 15.83
C PHE A 87 -9.65 4.77 14.96
N VAL A 88 -8.96 5.53 14.09
CA VAL A 88 -9.55 6.64 13.33
C VAL A 88 -10.74 6.21 12.47
N PRO A 89 -10.71 5.10 11.72
CA PRO A 89 -11.88 4.65 10.95
C PRO A 89 -13.12 4.40 11.82
N GLY A 90 -12.94 3.82 13.02
CA GLY A 90 -14.02 3.60 13.97
C GLY A 90 -14.57 4.91 14.53
N TRP A 91 -13.69 5.84 14.90
CA TRP A 91 -14.09 7.16 15.35
C TRP A 91 -14.86 7.96 14.28
N ILE A 92 -14.48 7.84 13.00
CA ILE A 92 -15.22 8.43 11.88
C ILE A 92 -16.63 7.84 11.78
N PHE A 93 -16.77 6.52 11.95
CA PHE A 93 -18.06 5.86 11.97
C PHE A 93 -18.93 6.36 13.13
N ASP A 94 -18.36 6.50 14.33
CA ASP A 94 -19.09 7.00 15.51
C ASP A 94 -19.65 8.42 15.30
N GLN A 95 -18.96 9.27 14.53
CA GLN A 95 -19.39 10.64 14.26
C GLN A 95 -20.37 10.76 13.09
N THR A 96 -20.23 9.92 12.06
CA THR A 96 -20.95 10.10 10.78
C THR A 96 -22.01 9.03 10.53
N GLY A 97 -21.96 7.91 11.26
CA GLY A 97 -22.78 6.73 11.04
C GLY A 97 -22.43 5.93 9.78
N SER A 98 -21.35 6.26 9.07
CA SER A 98 -20.90 5.56 7.85
C SER A 98 -19.39 5.41 7.79
N PHE A 99 -18.92 4.36 7.11
CA PHE A 99 -17.50 4.13 6.82
C PHE A 99 -17.04 4.76 5.50
N ASP A 100 -17.94 5.39 4.73
CA ASP A 100 -17.62 5.87 3.38
C ASP A 100 -16.43 6.85 3.40
N ILE A 101 -16.44 7.78 4.35
CA ILE A 101 -15.36 8.77 4.52
C ILE A 101 -14.07 8.09 4.98
N ALA A 102 -14.16 7.07 5.83
CA ALA A 102 -13.00 6.32 6.28
C ALA A 102 -12.34 5.55 5.13
N PHE A 103 -13.13 4.89 4.27
CA PHE A 103 -12.60 4.17 3.11
C PHE A 103 -11.94 5.11 2.09
N VAL A 104 -12.53 6.29 1.85
CA VAL A 104 -11.92 7.32 0.99
C VAL A 104 -10.59 7.80 1.58
N LEU A 105 -10.53 8.09 2.89
CA LEU A 105 -9.30 8.50 3.57
C LEU A 105 -8.21 7.42 3.49
N LEU A 106 -8.56 6.16 3.77
CA LEU A 106 -7.65 5.03 3.66
C LEU A 106 -7.17 4.83 2.21
N GLY A 107 -8.03 5.06 1.22
CA GLY A 107 -7.67 5.09 -0.19
C GLY A 107 -6.56 6.10 -0.47
N PHE A 108 -6.67 7.34 0.01
CA PHE A 108 -5.62 8.35 -0.14
C PHE A 108 -4.32 7.96 0.58
N ILE A 109 -4.41 7.44 1.80
CA ILE A 109 -3.24 6.99 2.57
C ILE A 109 -2.51 5.87 1.83
N SER A 110 -3.25 4.92 1.25
CA SER A 110 -2.67 3.80 0.49
C SER A 110 -1.91 4.26 -0.76
N LEU A 111 -2.19 5.45 -1.30
CA LEU A 111 -1.48 6.02 -2.44
C LEU A 111 -0.20 6.78 -2.07
N LEU A 112 0.06 7.07 -0.78
CA LEU A 112 1.27 7.78 -0.36
C LEU A 112 2.59 7.13 -0.84
N PRO A 113 2.75 5.79 -0.86
CA PRO A 113 3.95 5.15 -1.38
C PRO A 113 4.21 5.44 -2.86
N LEU A 114 3.19 5.78 -3.66
CA LEU A 114 3.38 6.20 -5.06
C LEU A 114 4.18 7.48 -5.16
N VAL A 115 4.00 8.42 -4.23
CA VAL A 115 4.76 9.68 -4.22
C VAL A 115 6.24 9.37 -4.06
N SER A 116 6.60 8.44 -3.18
CA SER A 116 7.98 7.99 -3.00
C SER A 116 8.56 7.38 -4.28
N LEU A 117 7.82 6.47 -4.94
CA LEU A 117 8.24 5.85 -6.21
C LEU A 117 8.41 6.87 -7.34
N VAL A 118 7.53 7.88 -7.42
CA VAL A 118 7.62 8.94 -8.42
C VAL A 118 8.80 9.86 -8.14
N LEU A 119 9.01 10.25 -6.88
CA LEU A 119 10.15 11.07 -6.47
C LEU A 119 11.47 10.38 -6.78
N GLU A 120 11.57 9.09 -6.49
CA GLU A 120 12.75 8.29 -6.81
C GLU A 120 13.04 8.25 -8.32
N LYS A 121 12.01 8.06 -9.15
CA LYS A 121 12.13 8.12 -10.61
C LYS A 121 12.58 9.50 -11.10
N LEU A 122 12.08 10.58 -10.49
CA LEU A 122 12.47 11.95 -10.82
C LEU A 122 13.91 12.27 -10.41
N LEU A 123 14.34 11.78 -9.23
CA LEU A 123 15.71 11.97 -8.75
C LEU A 123 16.72 11.21 -9.59
N ASN A 124 16.43 9.97 -9.98
CA ASN A 124 17.30 9.17 -10.83
C ASN A 124 17.45 9.78 -12.23
N ARG A 125 16.40 10.41 -12.77
CA ARG A 125 16.48 11.16 -14.04
C ARG A 125 17.35 12.42 -14.01
N ARG A 126 17.66 12.98 -12.83
CA ARG A 126 18.56 14.14 -12.71
C ARG A 126 20.03 13.77 -12.57
N LYS A 127 20.33 12.50 -12.31
CA LYS A 127 21.70 11.98 -12.18
C LYS A 127 22.29 11.49 -13.50
N GLU A 128 21.45 11.34 -14.54
CA GLU A 128 21.85 11.16 -15.95
C GLU A 128 22.01 12.52 -16.64
#